data_AF-A0A2D4GSP4-F1
#
_entry.id   AF-A0A2D4GSP4-F1
#
_cell.length_a   1.000
_cell.length_b   1.000
_cell.length_c   1.000
_cell.angle_alpha   90.00
_cell.angle_beta   90.00
_cell.angle_gamma   90.00
#
_symmetry.space_group_name_H-M   'P 1'
#
loop_
_entity.id
_entity.type
_entity.pdbx_description
1 polymer ?
#
loop_
_entity_poly.entity_id
_entity_poly.type
_entity_poly.pdbx_seq_one_letter_code
_entity_poly.pdbx_strand_id
1 'polypeptide(L)'
;LAVPEHTYKWIISFLTDRKQQVKLGRITSNTCTISTGAPQGCVLSPLLFSLYTNDCISKDSSVKILKFADDTTVIGLIRDNDKSAYRQEVVQLASWCNRNNL
;
A
#
# COMPACT_ATOMS: atom_id res chain seq x y z
N LEU A 1 8.23 20.36 -6.21
CA LEU A 1 8.82 20.30 -4.85
C LEU A 1 9.74 19.09 -4.81
N ALA A 2 11.04 19.29 -4.60
CA ALA A 2 11.99 18.19 -4.46
C ALA A 2 12.09 17.79 -2.98
N VAL A 3 12.07 16.49 -2.70
CA VAL A 3 12.31 15.97 -1.34
C VAL A 3 13.80 16.15 -1.02
N PRO A 4 14.18 16.74 0.14
CA PRO A 4 15.57 16.89 0.50
C PRO A 4 16.32 15.54 0.54
N GLU A 5 17.59 15.56 0.15
CA GLU A 5 18.38 14.33 -0.04
C GLU A 5 18.46 13.46 1.22
N HIS A 6 18.74 14.09 2.36
CA HIS A 6 18.84 13.42 3.64
C HIS A 6 17.52 12.73 4.03
N THR A 7 16.36 13.30 3.65
CA THR A 7 15.05 12.75 3.99
C THR A 7 14.80 11.44 3.26
N TYR A 8 15.02 11.38 1.93
CA TYR A 8 14.78 10.14 1.20
C TYR A 8 15.82 9.06 1.54
N LYS A 9 17.09 9.43 1.81
CA LYS A 9 18.10 8.49 2.29
C LYS A 9 17.72 7.88 3.65
N TRP A 10 17.17 8.68 4.55
CA TRP A 10 16.68 8.20 5.83
C TRP A 10 15.48 7.25 5.66
N ILE A 11 14.53 7.56 4.76
CA ILE A 11 13.41 6.67 4.43
C ILE A 11 13.91 5.35 3.84
N ILE A 12 14.90 5.38 2.93
CA ILE A 12 15.53 4.16 2.39
C ILE A 12 16.14 3.34 3.54
N SER A 13 16.94 3.96 4.41
CA SER A 13 17.53 3.28 5.56
C SER A 13 16.49 2.72 6.53
N PHE A 14 15.33 3.36 6.66
CA PHE A 14 14.20 2.83 7.44
C PHE A 14 13.55 1.61 6.76
N LEU A 15 13.56 1.56 5.43
CA LEU A 15 12.91 0.53 4.62
C LEU A 15 13.80 -0.66 4.23
N THR A 16 15.13 -0.58 4.35
CA THR A 16 16.05 -1.62 3.88
C THR A 16 16.90 -2.23 4.99
N ASP A 17 17.36 -3.47 4.77
CA ASP A 17 18.34 -4.20 5.58
C ASP A 17 17.99 -4.29 7.08
N ARG A 18 16.69 -4.27 7.40
CA ARG A 18 16.22 -4.39 8.77
C ARG A 18 16.39 -5.81 9.26
N LYS A 19 16.81 -5.98 10.51
CA LYS A 19 16.90 -7.29 11.16
C LYS A 19 15.64 -7.53 11.99
N GLN A 20 15.00 -8.68 11.80
CA GLN A 20 13.81 -9.10 12.53
C GLN A 20 13.98 -10.51 13.11
N GLN A 21 13.36 -10.74 14.26
CA GLN A 21 13.26 -12.04 14.94
C GLN A 21 11.88 -12.15 15.58
N VAL A 22 11.37 -13.37 15.68
CA VAL A 22 10.13 -13.68 16.40
C VAL A 22 10.50 -14.35 17.72
N LYS A 23 9.89 -13.91 18.81
CA LYS A 23 10.05 -14.51 20.14
C LYS A 23 8.72 -15.04 20.64
N LEU A 24 8.67 -16.33 20.98
CA LEU A 24 7.52 -16.99 21.58
C LEU A 24 7.93 -17.55 22.95
N GLY A 25 7.52 -16.85 24.01
CA GLY A 25 7.93 -17.19 25.38
C GLY A 25 9.44 -17.10 25.56
N ARG A 26 10.10 -18.26 25.73
CA ARG A 26 11.57 -18.37 25.87
C ARG A 26 12.30 -18.73 24.57
N ILE A 27 11.57 -19.04 23.50
CA ILE A 27 12.16 -19.44 22.21
C ILE A 27 12.24 -18.21 21.31
N THR A 28 13.39 -18.02 20.66
CA THR A 28 13.62 -16.93 19.70
C THR A 28 14.03 -17.54 18.36
N SER A 29 13.47 -17.05 17.25
CA SER A 29 13.86 -17.47 15.90
C SER A 29 15.27 -16.99 15.55
N ASN A 30 15.83 -17.55 14.48
CA ASN A 30 16.99 -16.94 13.84
C ASN A 30 16.66 -15.53 13.33
N THR A 31 17.69 -14.69 13.25
CA THR A 31 17.59 -13.35 12.64
C THR A 31 17.36 -13.47 11.15
N CYS A 32 16.34 -12.75 10.66
CA CYS A 32 16.07 -12.58 9.24
C CYS A 32 16.32 -11.11 8.88
N THR A 33 17.01 -10.87 7.76
CA THR A 33 17.14 -9.52 7.19
C THR A 33 16.00 -9.30 6.19
N ILE A 34 15.26 -8.20 6.33
CA ILE A 34 14.10 -7.86 5.51
C ILE A 34 14.22 -6.43 4.95
N SER A 35 13.95 -6.30 3.66
CA SER A 35 13.86 -5.02 2.94
C SER A 35 12.49 -4.80 2.31
N THR A 36 11.52 -5.66 2.62
CA THR A 36 10.13 -5.60 2.15
C THR A 36 9.19 -5.19 3.27
N GLY A 37 8.16 -4.41 2.92
CA GLY A 37 7.23 -3.83 3.87
C GLY A 37 7.86 -2.75 4.76
N ALA A 38 7.01 -2.05 5.51
CA ALA A 38 7.42 -1.11 6.54
C ALA A 38 7.30 -1.76 7.93
N PRO A 39 8.13 -1.37 8.92
CA PRO A 39 8.02 -1.85 10.30
C PRO A 39 6.61 -1.69 10.88
N GLN A 40 6.01 -2.78 11.36
CA GLN A 40 4.72 -2.71 12.05
C GLN A 40 4.87 -2.01 13.40
N GLY A 41 3.91 -1.15 13.76
CA GLY A 41 3.93 -0.39 15.01
C GLY A 41 4.77 0.90 14.98
N CYS A 42 5.44 1.21 13.88
CA CYS A 42 6.13 2.49 13.71
C CYS A 42 5.20 3.58 13.17
N VAL A 43 5.29 4.79 13.74
CA VAL A 43 4.47 5.96 13.38
C VAL A 43 4.59 6.35 11.90
N LEU A 44 5.75 6.12 11.29
CA LEU A 44 6.01 6.47 9.89
C LEU A 44 5.35 5.50 8.89
N SER A 45 5.14 4.24 9.28
CA SER A 45 4.71 3.18 8.37
C SER A 45 3.35 3.46 7.71
N PRO A 46 2.30 3.94 8.42
CA PRO A 46 1.03 4.32 7.81
C PRO A 46 1.14 5.45 6.78
N LEU A 47 2.00 6.43 7.03
CA LEU A 47 2.25 7.52 6.09
C LEU A 47 2.91 7.00 4.81
N LEU A 48 3.93 6.16 4.95
CA LEU A 48 4.60 5.55 3.80
C LEU A 48 3.64 4.65 3.00
N PHE A 49 2.73 3.93 3.66
CA PHE A 49 1.70 3.15 2.99
C PHE A 49 0.72 4.02 2.20
N SER A 50 0.31 5.16 2.77
CA SER A 50 -0.56 6.12 2.10
C SER A 50 0.13 6.74 0.87
N LEU A 51 1.43 7.03 0.95
CA LEU A 51 2.22 7.48 -0.20
C LEU A 51 2.39 6.37 -1.24
N TYR A 52 2.64 5.14 -0.81
CA TYR A 52 2.83 3.97 -1.65
C TYR A 52 1.61 3.68 -2.53
N THR A 53 0.42 3.86 -1.97
CA THR A 53 -0.85 3.59 -2.67
C THR A 53 -1.47 4.85 -3.29
N ASN A 54 -0.80 6.01 -3.25
CA ASN A 54 -1.40 7.29 -3.61
C ASN A 54 -1.89 7.35 -5.07
N ASP A 55 -1.18 6.70 -5.99
CA ASP A 55 -1.51 6.61 -7.42
C ASP A 55 -2.58 5.55 -7.75
N CYS A 56 -3.02 4.77 -6.77
CA CYS A 56 -4.21 3.93 -6.89
C CYS A 56 -5.45 4.85 -6.92
N ILE A 57 -5.83 5.25 -8.13
CA ILE A 57 -6.95 6.15 -8.42
C ILE A 57 -7.80 5.57 -9.54
N SER A 58 -9.10 5.87 -9.53
CA SER A 58 -9.98 5.49 -10.63
C SER A 58 -9.67 6.31 -11.88
N LYS A 59 -9.74 5.64 -13.03
CA LYS A 59 -9.63 6.30 -14.35
C LYS A 59 -10.97 6.72 -14.92
N ASP A 60 -12.07 6.26 -14.33
CA ASP A 60 -13.42 6.56 -14.76
C ASP A 60 -14.06 7.61 -13.85
N SER A 61 -14.59 8.68 -14.44
CA SER A 61 -15.22 9.76 -13.67
C SER A 61 -16.47 9.34 -12.86
N SER A 62 -17.13 8.25 -13.28
CA SER A 62 -18.32 7.66 -12.64
C SER A 62 -18.00 6.69 -11.51
N VAL A 63 -16.71 6.38 -11.31
CA VAL A 63 -16.24 5.49 -10.25
C VAL A 63 -15.30 6.25 -9.31
N LYS A 64 -15.40 5.96 -8.01
CA LYS A 64 -14.56 6.51 -6.96
C LYS A 64 -13.84 5.38 -6.24
N ILE A 65 -12.58 5.61 -5.93
CA ILE A 65 -11.78 4.77 -5.05
C ILE A 65 -11.59 5.56 -3.76
N LEU A 66 -12.10 5.01 -2.65
CA LEU A 66 -11.86 5.52 -1.31
C LEU A 66 -10.88 4.58 -0.61
N LYS A 67 -9.86 5.15 0.04
CA LYS A 67 -8.80 4.39 0.71
C LYS A 67 -8.71 4.79 2.17
N PHE A 68 -8.59 3.81 3.05
CA PHE A 68 -8.28 4.00 4.47
C PHE A 68 -7.30 2.92 4.90
N ALA A 69 -6.03 3.30 5.07
CA ALA A 69 -4.94 2.32 5.17
C ALA A 69 -5.05 1.29 4.04
N ASP A 70 -4.99 -0.01 4.34
CA ASP A 70 -5.12 -1.12 3.40
C ASP A 70 -6.56 -1.35 2.90
N ASP A 71 -7.57 -0.84 3.59
CA ASP A 71 -8.96 -0.94 3.15
C ASP A 71 -9.24 -0.02 1.96
N THR A 72 -9.65 -0.61 0.84
CA THR A 72 -10.00 0.12 -0.39
C THR A 72 -11.43 -0.19 -0.80
N THR A 73 -12.25 0.85 -0.96
CA THR A 73 -13.64 0.74 -1.40
C THR A 73 -13.80 1.33 -2.80
N VAL A 74 -14.40 0.55 -3.70
CA VAL A 74 -14.79 1.00 -5.05
C VAL A 74 -16.28 1.36 -5.04
N ILE A 75 -16.61 2.58 -5.44
CA ILE A 75 -17.98 3.10 -5.50
C ILE A 75 -18.27 3.51 -6.94
N GLY A 76 -19.17 2.81 -7.62
CA GLY A 76 -19.58 3.14 -9.00
C GLY A 76 -21.07 3.44 -9.08
N LEU A 77 -21.42 4.44 -9.89
CA LEU A 77 -22.82 4.75 -10.20
C LEU A 77 -23.33 3.80 -11.30
N ILE A 78 -24.40 3.06 -11.01
CA ILE A 78 -25.09 2.21 -12.00
C ILE A 78 -26.28 3.00 -12.56
N ARG A 79 -26.34 3.16 -13.88
CA ARG A 79 -27.46 3.77 -14.61
C ARG A 79 -27.93 2.82 -15.68
N ASP A 80 -29.25 2.74 -15.88
CA ASP A 80 -29.85 1.90 -16.93
C ASP A 80 -29.39 0.43 -16.88
N ASN A 81 -29.14 -0.07 -15.66
CA ASN A 81 -28.57 -1.40 -15.41
C ASN A 81 -27.16 -1.65 -16.00
N ASP A 82 -26.48 -0.59 -16.45
CA ASP A 82 -25.09 -0.65 -16.88
C ASP A 82 -24.14 -0.56 -15.68
N LYS A 83 -23.38 -1.64 -15.49
CA LYS A 83 -22.35 -1.81 -14.46
C LYS A 83 -20.94 -1.96 -15.05
N SER A 84 -20.78 -1.70 -16.34
CA SER A 84 -19.54 -1.92 -17.08
C SER A 84 -18.36 -1.16 -16.47
N ALA A 85 -18.52 0.15 -16.23
CA ALA A 85 -17.50 1.02 -15.62
C ALA A 85 -17.06 0.50 -14.24
N TYR A 86 -18.01 0.20 -13.35
CA TYR A 86 -17.73 -0.36 -12.03
C TYR A 86 -16.96 -1.68 -12.12
N ARG A 87 -17.42 -2.63 -12.94
CA ARG A 87 -16.75 -3.93 -13.09
C ARG A 87 -15.36 -3.80 -13.67
N GLN A 88 -15.19 -2.90 -14.64
CA GLN A 88 -13.89 -2.61 -15.23
C GLN A 88 -12.94 -2.02 -14.18
N GLU A 89 -13.41 -1.11 -13.33
CA GLU A 89 -12.58 -0.55 -12.25
C GLU A 89 -12.17 -1.62 -11.23
N VAL A 90 -13.06 -2.55 -10.87
CA VAL A 90 -12.68 -3.68 -9.98
C VAL A 90 -11.55 -4.51 -10.59
N VAL A 91 -11.60 -4.81 -11.88
CA VAL A 91 -10.54 -5.55 -12.59
C VAL A 91 -9.24 -4.73 -12.64
N GLN A 92 -9.33 -3.42 -12.88
CA GLN A 92 -8.18 -2.52 -12.88
C GLN A 92 -7.53 -2.42 -11.50
N LEU A 93 -8.32 -2.31 -10.43
CA LEU A 93 -7.85 -2.28 -9.06
C LEU A 93 -7.10 -3.58 -8.72
N ALA A 94 -7.69 -4.74 -9.00
CA ALA A 94 -7.03 -6.04 -8.78
C ALA A 94 -5.70 -6.14 -9.57
N SER A 95 -5.70 -5.67 -10.82
CA SER A 95 -4.49 -5.64 -11.65
C SER A 95 -3.44 -4.64 -11.13
N TRP A 96 -3.86 -3.54 -10.51
CA TRP A 96 -2.97 -2.59 -9.87
C TRP A 96 -2.35 -3.19 -8.61
N CYS A 97 -3.13 -3.86 -7.76
CA CYS A 97 -2.62 -4.53 -6.56
C CYS A 97 -1.54 -5.57 -6.93
N ASN A 98 -1.83 -6.42 -7.91
CA ASN A 98 -0.88 -7.44 -8.38
C ASN A 98 0.45 -6.83 -8.90
N ARG A 99 0.38 -5.70 -9.62
CA ARG A 99 1.59 -5.00 -10.10
C ARG A 99 2.38 -4.32 -8.99
N ASN A 100 1.73 -3.98 -7.88
CA ASN A 100 2.32 -3.31 -6.73
C ASN A 100 2.51 -4.27 -5.54
N ASN A 101 2.58 -5.59 -5.75
CA ASN A 101 2.86 -6.57 -4.69
C ASN A 101 1.92 -6.42 -3.45
N LEU A 102 0.65 -6.11 -3.70
CA LEU A 102 -0.43 -6.04 -2.70
C LEU A 102 -1.43 -7.18 -2.92
#